data_AF-A0A925FB20-F1
#
_entry.id   AF-A0A925FB20-F1
#
_cell.length_a   1.000
_cell.length_b   1.000
_cell.length_c   1.000
_cell.angle_alpha   90.00
_cell.angle_beta   90.00
_cell.angle_gamma   90.00
#
_symmetry.space_group_name_H-M   'P 1'
#
loop_
_entity.id
_entity.type
_entity.pdbx_description
1 polymer ?
#
loop_
_entity_poly.entity_id
_entity_poly.type
_entity_poly.pdbx_seq_one_letter_code
_entity_poly.pdbx_strand_id
1 'polypeptide(L)' 'RSTFVIDREGRISHVFEKVKPAGHAQQVLAALG' A
#
# COMPACT_ATOMS: atom_id res chain seq x y z
N ARG A 1 -11.28 3.60 2.86
CA ARG A 1 -9.85 3.81 3.20
C ARG A 1 -9.06 3.35 2.02
N SER A 2 -8.06 4.14 1.64
CA SER A 2 -7.17 3.79 0.56
C SER A 2 -5.74 4.05 1.02
N THR A 3 -4.82 3.19 0.60
CA THR A 3 -3.40 3.30 0.91
C THR A 3 -2.64 3.34 -0.39
N PHE A 4 -1.71 4.28 -0.51
CA PHE A 4 -0.87 4.46 -1.68
C PHE A 4 0.58 4.25 -1.27
N VAL A 5 1.30 3.40 -1.98
CA VAL A 5 2.74 3.23 -1.79
C VAL A 5 3.44 4.08 -2.83
N ILE A 6 4.31 4.98 -2.37
CA ILE A 6 5.06 5.90 -3.22
C ILE A 6 6.52 5.44 -3.24
N ASP A 7 7.09 5.33 -4.43
CA ASP A 7 8.49 4.95 -4.63
C ASP A 7 9.45 6.15 -4.40
N ARG A 8 10.75 5.90 -4.53
CA ARG A 8 11.78 6.94 -4.32
C ARG A 8 11.73 8.07 -5.37
N GLU A 9 11.08 7.84 -6.50
CA GLU A 9 10.92 8.81 -7.58
C GLU A 9 9.65 9.65 -7.41
N GLY A 10 8.87 9.39 -6.34
CA GLY A 10 7.63 10.07 -6.06
C GLY A 10 6.44 9.55 -6.89
N ARG A 11 6.56 8.38 -7.52
CA ARG A 11 5.47 7.76 -8.28
C ARG A 11 4.71 6.77 -7.43
N ILE A 12 3.43 6.61 -7.74
CA ILE A 12 2.58 5.62 -7.08
C ILE A 12 2.96 4.24 -7.62
N SER A 13 3.55 3.41 -6.77
CA SER A 13 3.92 2.04 -7.10
C SER A 13 2.78 1.06 -6.84
N HIS A 14 1.99 1.28 -5.79
CA HIS A 14 0.83 0.45 -5.46
C HIS A 14 -0.34 1.27 -4.94
N VAL A 15 -1.55 0.83 -5.29
CA VAL A 15 -2.81 1.41 -4.80
C VAL A 15 -3.64 0.30 -4.17
N PHE A 16 -4.03 0.50 -2.92
CA PHE A 16 -4.97 -0.36 -2.22
C PHE A 16 -6.27 0.39 -1.99
N GLU A 17 -7.31 0.05 -2.72
CA GLU A 17 -8.65 0.64 -2.55
C GLU A 17 -9.55 -0.22 -1.66
N LYS A 18 -10.53 0.42 -1.02
CA LYS A 18 -11.57 -0.24 -0.20
C LYS A 18 -11.00 -1.17 0.89
N VAL A 19 -9.87 -0.78 1.49
CA VAL A 19 -9.16 -1.65 2.44
C VAL A 19 -9.90 -1.79 3.77
N LYS A 20 -9.90 -3.02 4.28
CA LYS A 20 -10.24 -3.35 5.67
C LYS A 20 -8.94 -3.35 6.49
N PRO A 21 -8.92 -2.82 7.71
CA PRO A 21 -7.70 -2.58 8.48
C PRO A 21 -7.10 -3.88 9.03
N ALA A 22 -7.95 -4.88 9.29
CA ALA A 22 -7.49 -6.20 9.71
C ALA A 22 -6.66 -6.84 8.58
N GLY A 23 -5.39 -7.13 8.86
CA GLY A 23 -4.46 -7.76 7.91
C GLY A 23 -3.86 -6.81 6.86
N HIS A 24 -4.24 -5.53 6.84
CA HIS A 24 -3.76 -4.61 5.81
C HIS A 24 -2.28 -4.26 5.98
N ALA A 25 -1.78 -4.18 7.21
CA ALA A 25 -0.36 -3.90 7.47
C ALA A 25 0.57 -4.94 6.81
N GLN A 26 0.17 -6.21 6.82
CA GLN A 26 0.91 -7.29 6.16
C GLN A 26 0.88 -7.17 4.63
N GLN A 27 -0.25 -6.74 4.05
CA GLN A 27 -0.37 -6.49 2.61
C GLN A 27 0.53 -5.33 2.16
N VAL A 28 0.60 -4.27 2.97
CA VAL A 28 1.50 -3.14 2.70
C VAL A 28 2.95 -3.58 2.82
N LEU A 29 3.32 -4.32 3.87
CA LEU A 29 4.67 -4.82 4.06
C LEU A 29 5.13 -5.72 2.90
N ALA A 30 4.26 -6.59 2.39
CA ALA A 30 4.56 -7.42 1.23
C ALA A 30 4.79 -6.62 -0.06
N ALA A 31 4.19 -5.43 -0.19
CA ALA A 31 4.38 -4.54 -1.33
C ALA A 31 5.64 -3.66 -1.24
N LEU A 32 6.33 -3.65 -0.10
CA LEU A 32 7.56 -2.89 0.15
C LEU A 32 8.86 -3.70 -0.09
N GLY A 33 8.74 -4.93 -0.61
CA GLY A 33 9.82 -5.92 -0.76
C GLY A 33 11.18 -5.39 -1.23
#